data_AF-A0AAT9HPA7-F1
#
_entry.id   AF-A0AAT9HPA7-F1
#
_cell.length_a   1.000
_cell.length_b   1.000
_cell.length_c   1.000
_cell.angle_alpha   90.00
_cell.angle_beta   90.00
_cell.angle_gamma   90.00
#
_symmetry.space_group_name_H-M   'P 1'
#
loop_
_entity.id
_entity.type
_entity.pdbx_description
1 polymer ?
#
loop_
_entity_poly.entity_id
_entity_poly.type
_entity_poly.pdbx_seq_one_letter_code
_entity_poly.pdbx_strand_id
1 'polypeptide(L)'
;MEVTAGADRVGGYFGMRSIAVENVDGVPRTVLNGKPVFLMATLDQGFWPDGLHTAPTDEALAHDLKAHKRLGFNSVRKHIKVEPDRWFYWADRLGLLVWQDMPAMTAGKNPGTEARARYEREMKQMIDEHISHPSIVMWVTFNEGWGQYDIGRIAEQAKAWDPSRLVNNQSGLNLGADGHAGDLMDEHGYPSPALPPGPDGKRALVSGEYGGLGLAVPGHAWLVQQSYVDVDPATYTDDYLTKLDEVRALVCRGSNGAVYTQITDVEGELNGLLTYDRRVLKPDVARVRAAHESLIRDASRARPAGCPAAQGDTR
;
A
#
# COMPACT_ATOMS: atom_id res chain seq x y z
N MET A 1 14.55 -8.73 -22.07
CA MET A 1 13.67 -9.68 -22.76
C MET A 1 13.32 -9.09 -24.11
N GLU A 2 13.19 -9.92 -25.13
CA GLU A 2 12.85 -9.48 -26.47
C GLU A 2 11.91 -10.48 -27.11
N VAL A 3 10.90 -9.97 -27.82
CA VAL A 3 9.92 -10.77 -28.54
C VAL A 3 9.92 -10.31 -29.99
N THR A 4 9.93 -11.26 -30.93
CA THR A 4 9.88 -11.00 -32.38
C THR A 4 8.69 -11.72 -32.98
N ALA A 5 7.91 -11.03 -33.79
CA ALA A 5 6.76 -11.58 -34.53
C ALA A 5 6.83 -11.12 -36.00
N GLY A 6 7.26 -12.02 -36.89
CA GLY A 6 7.55 -11.65 -38.27
C GLY A 6 8.72 -10.67 -38.35
N ALA A 7 8.47 -9.46 -38.85
CA ALA A 7 9.45 -8.37 -38.90
C ALA A 7 9.38 -7.41 -37.71
N ASP A 8 8.36 -7.52 -36.85
CA ASP A 8 8.19 -6.66 -35.68
C ASP A 8 9.00 -7.18 -34.49
N ARG A 9 9.60 -6.26 -33.72
CA ARG A 9 10.48 -6.56 -32.60
C ARG A 9 10.27 -5.55 -31.47
N VAL A 10 9.99 -6.08 -30.28
CA VAL A 10 9.82 -5.29 -29.06
C VAL A 10 10.80 -5.80 -28.00
N GLY A 11 11.50 -4.89 -27.35
CA GLY A 11 12.49 -5.17 -26.30
C GLY A 11 12.17 -4.42 -25.00
N GLY A 12 12.50 -5.03 -23.88
CA GLY A 12 12.30 -4.44 -22.55
C GLY A 12 13.06 -5.18 -21.45
N TYR A 13 12.78 -4.83 -20.20
CA TYR A 13 13.23 -5.59 -19.03
C TYR A 13 12.17 -6.63 -18.65
N PHE A 14 12.54 -7.58 -17.80
CA PHE A 14 11.59 -8.51 -17.21
C PHE A 14 11.99 -8.80 -15.76
N GLY A 15 11.03 -9.20 -14.96
CA GLY A 15 11.24 -9.77 -13.63
C GLY A 15 10.33 -10.97 -13.42
N MET A 16 10.76 -11.91 -12.59
CA MET A 16 9.96 -13.07 -12.21
C MET A 16 9.88 -13.14 -10.70
N ARG A 17 8.66 -13.29 -10.20
CA ARG A 17 8.35 -13.48 -8.78
C ARG A 17 7.04 -14.22 -8.63
N SER A 18 6.90 -14.99 -7.56
CA SER A 18 5.61 -15.45 -7.06
C SER A 18 5.19 -14.64 -5.84
N ILE A 19 3.89 -14.36 -5.72
CA ILE A 19 3.27 -13.78 -4.52
C ILE A 19 2.03 -14.60 -4.20
N ALA A 20 1.84 -14.96 -2.94
CA ALA A 20 0.69 -15.73 -2.48
C ALA A 20 0.40 -15.45 -1.01
N VAL A 21 -0.77 -15.88 -0.54
CA VAL A 21 -1.02 -16.08 0.89
C VAL A 21 -0.93 -17.57 1.17
N GLU A 22 -0.07 -17.96 2.10
CA GLU A 22 0.14 -19.34 2.53
C GLU A 22 -0.03 -19.45 4.03
N ASN A 23 -0.45 -20.62 4.51
CA ASN A 23 -0.46 -20.89 5.95
C ASN A 23 0.96 -21.25 6.40
N VAL A 24 1.55 -20.44 7.29
CA VAL A 24 2.86 -20.65 7.87
C VAL A 24 2.69 -20.75 9.38
N ASP A 25 2.96 -21.94 9.94
CA ASP A 25 2.77 -22.24 11.37
C ASP A 25 1.36 -21.91 11.90
N GLY A 26 0.31 -22.18 11.12
CA GLY A 26 -1.08 -21.94 11.51
C GLY A 26 -1.59 -20.52 11.22
N VAL A 27 -0.74 -19.62 10.74
CA VAL A 27 -1.08 -18.21 10.47
C VAL A 27 -1.05 -17.94 8.96
N PRO A 28 -2.09 -17.31 8.37
CA PRO A 28 -2.01 -16.80 7.00
C PRO A 28 -0.92 -15.74 6.86
N ARG A 29 0.06 -16.01 5.98
CA ARG A 29 1.18 -15.13 5.68
C ARG A 29 1.25 -14.79 4.20
N THR A 30 1.49 -13.53 3.89
CA THR A 30 1.94 -13.14 2.55
C THR A 30 3.35 -13.66 2.33
N VAL A 31 3.55 -14.38 1.23
CA VAL A 31 4.85 -14.93 0.84
C VAL A 31 5.28 -14.39 -0.52
N LEU A 32 6.52 -13.94 -0.61
CA LEU A 32 7.20 -13.55 -1.85
C LEU A 32 8.26 -14.60 -2.16
N ASN A 33 8.15 -15.25 -3.32
CA ASN A 33 9.03 -16.36 -3.72
C ASN A 33 9.11 -17.48 -2.66
N GLY A 34 7.96 -17.82 -2.07
CA GLY A 34 7.81 -18.88 -1.04
C GLY A 34 8.38 -18.51 0.33
N LYS A 35 8.73 -17.24 0.58
CA LYS A 35 9.22 -16.76 1.88
C LYS A 35 8.29 -15.69 2.44
N PRO A 36 7.93 -15.75 3.75
CA PRO A 36 7.13 -14.70 4.36
C PRO A 36 7.73 -13.31 4.13
N VAL A 37 6.88 -12.34 3.86
CA VAL A 37 7.28 -10.94 3.69
C VAL A 37 6.29 -10.04 4.43
N PHE A 38 6.81 -9.09 5.21
CA PHE A 38 6.01 -8.02 5.78
C PHE A 38 6.02 -6.82 4.82
N LEU A 39 4.84 -6.37 4.42
CA LEU A 39 4.65 -5.29 3.47
C LEU A 39 4.54 -3.96 4.22
N MET A 40 5.67 -3.26 4.39
CA MET A 40 5.69 -1.94 4.99
C MET A 40 5.63 -0.90 3.88
N ALA A 41 4.48 -0.23 3.77
CA ALA A 41 4.18 0.75 2.73
C ALA A 41 3.90 2.14 3.31
N THR A 42 3.94 3.13 2.44
CA THR A 42 3.21 4.38 2.63
C THR A 42 2.07 4.48 1.62
N LEU A 43 1.07 5.27 1.99
CA LEU A 43 0.06 5.75 1.06
C LEU A 43 0.70 6.81 0.16
N ASP A 44 0.52 6.66 -1.15
CA ASP A 44 0.99 7.59 -2.18
C ASP A 44 -0.19 8.01 -3.05
N GLN A 45 -0.72 9.21 -2.80
CA GLN A 45 -1.84 9.79 -3.56
C GLN A 45 -1.41 10.34 -4.93
N GLY A 46 -0.10 10.56 -5.15
CA GLY A 46 0.43 11.05 -6.42
C GLY A 46 0.00 12.48 -6.77
N PHE A 47 -0.13 13.37 -5.77
CA PHE A 47 -0.45 14.79 -5.97
C PHE A 47 0.83 15.63 -6.07
N TRP A 48 0.89 16.50 -7.06
CA TRP A 48 2.06 17.31 -7.41
C TRP A 48 1.73 18.80 -7.31
N PRO A 49 2.63 19.64 -6.77
CA PRO A 49 2.41 21.08 -6.64
C PRO A 49 2.02 21.80 -7.92
N ASP A 50 2.66 21.44 -9.04
CA ASP A 50 2.50 22.17 -10.30
C ASP A 50 1.44 21.53 -11.22
N GLY A 51 1.18 20.23 -11.05
CA GLY A 51 0.41 19.43 -12.00
C GLY A 51 -0.76 18.65 -11.39
N LEU A 52 -0.98 18.77 -10.07
CA LEU A 52 -1.91 17.97 -9.28
C LEU A 52 -1.74 16.47 -9.58
N HIS A 53 -2.47 15.89 -10.51
CA HIS A 53 -2.34 14.49 -10.87
C HIS A 53 -1.15 14.16 -11.79
N THR A 54 -0.46 15.16 -12.33
CA THR A 54 0.64 14.94 -13.30
C THR A 54 1.99 15.28 -12.69
N ALA A 55 2.90 14.30 -12.67
CA ALA A 55 4.29 14.55 -12.29
C ALA A 55 4.97 15.46 -13.31
N PRO A 56 5.80 16.43 -12.89
CA PRO A 56 6.41 17.39 -13.80
C PRO A 56 7.48 16.76 -14.70
N THR A 57 8.19 15.72 -14.21
CA THR A 57 9.19 14.98 -14.97
C THR A 57 9.25 13.51 -14.53
N ASP A 58 10.01 12.69 -15.26
CA ASP A 58 10.31 11.31 -14.85
C ASP A 58 11.17 11.23 -13.60
N GLU A 59 12.11 12.17 -13.45
CA GLU A 59 12.94 12.26 -12.26
C GLU A 59 12.08 12.55 -11.03
N ALA A 60 10.97 13.28 -11.20
CA ALA A 60 9.99 13.49 -10.14
C ALA A 60 9.28 12.17 -9.76
N LEU A 61 8.82 11.37 -10.73
CA LEU A 61 8.28 10.02 -10.46
C LEU A 61 9.29 9.16 -9.68
N ALA A 62 10.56 9.18 -10.10
CA ALA A 62 11.63 8.46 -9.41
C ALA A 62 11.97 9.03 -8.02
N HIS A 63 11.81 10.33 -7.82
CA HIS A 63 12.18 11.02 -6.58
C HIS A 63 11.41 10.49 -5.39
N ASP A 64 10.07 10.46 -5.50
CA ASP A 64 9.21 10.02 -4.40
C ASP A 64 9.46 8.53 -4.11
N LEU A 65 9.62 7.68 -5.13
CA LEU A 65 9.99 6.26 -4.95
C LEU A 65 11.37 6.06 -4.31
N LYS A 66 12.36 6.89 -4.64
CA LYS A 66 13.67 6.88 -3.96
C LYS A 66 13.55 7.31 -2.51
N ALA A 67 12.63 8.22 -2.17
CA ALA A 67 12.37 8.61 -0.79
C ALA A 67 11.83 7.43 0.03
N HIS A 68 10.90 6.64 -0.51
CA HIS A 68 10.44 5.40 0.12
C HIS A 68 11.62 4.47 0.49
N LYS A 69 12.54 4.22 -0.46
CA LYS A 69 13.73 3.40 -0.22
C LYS A 69 14.67 4.03 0.82
N ARG A 70 14.88 5.35 0.78
CA ARG A 70 15.72 6.07 1.75
C ARG A 70 15.17 5.95 3.17
N LEU A 71 13.86 5.94 3.31
CA LEU A 71 13.16 5.78 4.58
C LEU A 71 13.05 4.30 5.02
N GLY A 72 13.47 3.34 4.20
CA GLY A 72 13.46 1.91 4.54
C GLY A 72 12.15 1.17 4.23
N PHE A 73 11.21 1.79 3.53
CA PHE A 73 10.01 1.09 3.04
C PHE A 73 10.38 0.08 1.95
N ASN A 74 9.69 -1.07 1.94
CA ASN A 74 9.80 -2.07 0.89
C ASN A 74 8.59 -2.10 -0.05
N SER A 75 7.52 -1.40 0.31
CA SER A 75 6.27 -1.38 -0.44
C SER A 75 5.75 0.05 -0.62
N VAL A 76 4.82 0.24 -1.55
CA VAL A 76 4.09 1.49 -1.80
C VAL A 76 2.64 1.12 -2.13
N ARG A 77 1.67 1.83 -1.53
CA ARG A 77 0.26 1.76 -1.95
C ARG A 77 -0.05 2.98 -2.80
N LYS A 78 -0.19 2.78 -4.11
CA LYS A 78 -0.63 3.83 -5.02
C LYS A 78 -2.14 3.99 -4.84
N HIS A 79 -2.54 5.03 -4.14
CA HIS A 79 -3.89 5.20 -3.62
C HIS A 79 -4.82 5.81 -4.67
N ILE A 80 -5.95 5.15 -4.91
CA ILE A 80 -7.08 5.58 -5.76
C ILE A 80 -6.69 6.26 -7.09
N LYS A 81 -5.56 5.86 -7.67
CA LYS A 81 -4.96 6.48 -8.86
C LYS A 81 -4.15 5.46 -9.61
N VAL A 82 -4.06 5.59 -10.93
CA VAL A 82 -3.11 4.83 -11.76
C VAL A 82 -2.04 5.78 -12.28
N GLU A 83 -0.76 5.42 -12.13
CA GLU A 83 0.37 6.21 -12.64
C GLU A 83 0.78 5.75 -14.05
N PRO A 84 1.52 6.56 -14.82
CA PRO A 84 2.11 6.11 -16.08
C PRO A 84 3.11 4.96 -15.87
N ASP A 85 3.33 4.13 -16.90
CA ASP A 85 4.30 3.01 -16.90
C ASP A 85 5.70 3.38 -16.40
N ARG A 86 6.12 4.64 -16.60
CA ARG A 86 7.41 5.14 -16.10
C ARG A 86 7.51 5.09 -14.58
N TRP A 87 6.42 5.31 -13.85
CA TRP A 87 6.40 5.17 -12.40
C TRP A 87 6.60 3.72 -11.98
N PHE A 88 5.88 2.78 -12.60
CA PHE A 88 6.04 1.34 -12.33
C PHE A 88 7.42 0.82 -12.76
N TYR A 89 7.98 1.36 -13.85
CA TYR A 89 9.38 1.11 -14.22
C TYR A 89 10.33 1.44 -13.08
N TRP A 90 10.19 2.61 -12.45
CA TRP A 90 11.03 2.97 -11.31
C TRP A 90 10.79 2.06 -10.10
N ALA A 91 9.54 1.69 -9.80
CA ALA A 91 9.22 0.75 -8.73
C ALA A 91 9.89 -0.62 -8.96
N ASP A 92 9.82 -1.13 -10.20
CA ASP A 92 10.48 -2.37 -10.63
C ASP A 92 12.00 -2.28 -10.45
N ARG A 93 12.62 -1.18 -10.89
CA ARG A 93 14.08 -0.97 -10.84
C ARG A 93 14.60 -0.77 -9.42
N LEU A 94 13.81 -0.15 -8.54
CA LEU A 94 14.17 0.12 -7.16
C LEU A 94 13.87 -1.05 -6.21
N GLY A 95 13.14 -2.06 -6.69
CA GLY A 95 12.69 -3.19 -5.89
C GLY A 95 11.75 -2.74 -4.78
N LEU A 96 10.66 -2.07 -5.18
CA LEU A 96 9.50 -1.77 -4.35
C LEU A 96 8.34 -2.70 -4.73
N LEU A 97 7.57 -3.14 -3.75
CA LEU A 97 6.34 -3.89 -3.97
C LEU A 97 5.16 -2.89 -4.02
N VAL A 98 4.30 -3.01 -5.02
CA VAL A 98 3.22 -2.04 -5.26
C VAL A 98 1.87 -2.69 -4.98
N TRP A 99 1.07 -1.99 -4.19
CA TRP A 99 -0.37 -2.20 -4.08
C TRP A 99 -1.00 -1.15 -4.98
N GLN A 100 -1.67 -1.62 -6.04
CA GLN A 100 -2.27 -0.74 -7.03
C GLN A 100 -3.77 -0.69 -6.78
N ASP A 101 -4.24 0.47 -6.32
CA ASP A 101 -5.67 0.70 -6.13
C ASP A 101 -6.36 1.01 -7.45
N MET A 102 -7.61 0.58 -7.58
CA MET A 102 -8.51 1.19 -8.54
C MET A 102 -8.86 2.62 -8.13
N PRO A 103 -8.96 3.56 -9.10
CA PRO A 103 -9.56 4.86 -8.83
C PRO A 103 -10.96 4.74 -8.24
N ALA A 104 -11.17 5.34 -7.07
CA ALA A 104 -12.42 5.21 -6.34
C ALA A 104 -13.56 6.02 -6.98
N MET A 105 -14.78 5.56 -6.78
CA MET A 105 -16.00 6.31 -7.11
C MET A 105 -16.41 7.20 -5.93
N THR A 106 -17.51 7.94 -6.07
CA THR A 106 -17.96 8.87 -5.02
C THR A 106 -18.34 8.16 -3.72
N ALA A 107 -17.77 8.62 -2.61
CA ALA A 107 -18.13 8.19 -1.26
C ALA A 107 -19.63 8.33 -0.96
N GLY A 108 -20.20 7.34 -0.27
CA GLY A 108 -21.59 7.33 0.16
C GLY A 108 -22.64 7.18 -0.97
N LYS A 109 -22.22 6.92 -2.22
CA LYS A 109 -23.13 6.71 -3.35
C LYS A 109 -23.13 5.26 -3.81
N ASN A 110 -24.31 4.71 -4.08
CA ASN A 110 -24.43 3.44 -4.78
C ASN A 110 -24.36 3.72 -6.30
N PRO A 111 -23.36 3.20 -7.03
CA PRO A 111 -23.20 3.49 -8.45
C PRO A 111 -24.31 2.83 -9.29
N GLY A 112 -24.79 3.55 -10.31
CA GLY A 112 -25.71 3.02 -11.31
C GLY A 112 -25.02 2.09 -12.31
N THR A 113 -25.81 1.38 -13.12
CA THR A 113 -25.34 0.35 -14.05
C THR A 113 -24.24 0.82 -15.01
N GLU A 114 -24.33 2.03 -15.55
CA GLU A 114 -23.30 2.56 -16.47
C GLU A 114 -21.96 2.79 -15.76
N ALA A 115 -21.99 3.34 -14.55
CA ALA A 115 -20.80 3.58 -13.74
C ALA A 115 -20.11 2.26 -13.36
N ARG A 116 -20.88 1.25 -12.96
CA ARG A 116 -20.37 -0.10 -12.68
C ARG A 116 -19.73 -0.75 -13.91
N ALA A 117 -20.40 -0.65 -15.05
CA ALA A 117 -19.87 -1.20 -16.31
C ALA A 117 -18.58 -0.47 -16.74
N ARG A 118 -18.48 0.84 -16.50
CA ARG A 118 -17.26 1.61 -16.76
C ARG A 118 -16.12 1.20 -15.84
N TYR A 119 -16.40 1.11 -14.54
CA TYR A 119 -15.45 0.67 -13.53
C TYR A 119 -14.83 -0.69 -13.86
N GLU A 120 -15.65 -1.68 -14.21
CA GLU A 120 -15.15 -3.02 -14.56
C GLU A 120 -14.32 -3.04 -15.85
N ARG A 121 -14.68 -2.22 -16.84
CA ARG A 121 -13.87 -2.06 -18.07
C ARG A 121 -12.52 -1.41 -17.77
N GLU A 122 -12.52 -0.32 -17.00
CA GLU A 122 -11.29 0.41 -16.63
C GLU A 122 -10.40 -0.44 -15.72
N MET A 123 -10.98 -1.25 -14.81
CA MET A 123 -10.22 -2.21 -14.00
C MET A 123 -9.54 -3.27 -14.86
N LYS A 124 -10.26 -3.83 -15.86
CA LYS A 124 -9.66 -4.77 -16.80
C LYS A 124 -8.51 -4.13 -17.58
N GLN A 125 -8.72 -2.90 -18.05
CA GLN A 125 -7.70 -2.15 -18.78
C GLN A 125 -6.45 -1.91 -17.92
N MET A 126 -6.60 -1.43 -16.69
CA MET A 126 -5.50 -1.23 -15.74
C MET A 126 -4.71 -2.52 -15.51
N ILE A 127 -5.40 -3.64 -15.30
CA ILE A 127 -4.75 -4.95 -15.09
C ILE A 127 -3.99 -5.38 -16.34
N ASP A 128 -4.61 -5.29 -17.53
CA ASP A 128 -3.99 -5.70 -18.80
C ASP A 128 -2.76 -4.87 -19.15
N GLU A 129 -2.84 -3.55 -19.00
CA GLU A 129 -1.76 -2.62 -19.34
C GLU A 129 -0.56 -2.82 -18.41
N HIS A 130 -0.81 -3.10 -17.12
CA HIS A 130 0.26 -3.16 -16.12
C HIS A 130 0.64 -4.59 -15.66
N ILE A 131 0.11 -5.63 -16.32
CA ILE A 131 0.37 -7.04 -15.95
C ILE A 131 1.86 -7.40 -16.00
N SER A 132 2.65 -6.68 -16.81
CA SER A 132 4.08 -6.94 -17.01
C SER A 132 4.97 -6.34 -15.91
N HIS A 133 4.43 -5.54 -14.99
CA HIS A 133 5.21 -4.93 -13.90
C HIS A 133 5.38 -5.88 -12.71
N PRO A 134 6.57 -6.46 -12.47
CA PRO A 134 6.79 -7.39 -11.35
C PRO A 134 6.62 -6.76 -9.97
N SER A 135 6.78 -5.43 -9.86
CA SER A 135 6.58 -4.67 -8.61
C SER A 135 5.14 -4.73 -8.13
N ILE A 136 4.14 -4.70 -9.02
CA ILE A 136 2.74 -4.82 -8.62
C ILE A 136 2.52 -6.21 -8.07
N VAL A 137 2.20 -6.31 -6.77
CA VAL A 137 1.95 -7.58 -6.07
C VAL A 137 0.50 -7.73 -5.63
N MET A 138 -0.25 -6.64 -5.63
CA MET A 138 -1.61 -6.60 -5.13
C MET A 138 -2.47 -5.63 -5.96
N TRP A 139 -3.69 -6.05 -6.30
CA TRP A 139 -4.75 -5.19 -6.80
C TRP A 139 -5.71 -4.88 -5.66
N VAL A 140 -5.99 -3.60 -5.42
CA VAL A 140 -7.00 -3.17 -4.44
C VAL A 140 -8.24 -2.74 -5.21
N THR A 141 -9.33 -3.49 -5.07
CA THR A 141 -10.51 -3.29 -5.91
C THR A 141 -11.46 -2.23 -5.38
N PHE A 142 -11.37 -1.83 -4.12
CA PHE A 142 -12.18 -0.75 -3.55
C PHE A 142 -11.48 -0.11 -2.32
N ASN A 143 -11.94 1.09 -1.93
CA ASN A 143 -11.51 1.80 -0.71
C ASN A 143 -12.71 2.35 0.08
N GLU A 144 -12.67 2.27 1.42
CA GLU A 144 -13.57 2.89 2.43
C GLU A 144 -15.10 3.04 2.17
N GLY A 145 -15.74 2.08 1.51
CA GLY A 145 -17.16 2.20 1.11
C GLY A 145 -17.40 3.15 -0.08
N TRP A 146 -16.35 3.62 -0.76
CA TRP A 146 -16.46 4.64 -1.81
C TRP A 146 -16.96 4.07 -3.14
N GLY A 147 -18.28 4.15 -3.33
CA GLY A 147 -18.95 3.68 -4.55
C GLY A 147 -18.94 2.17 -4.72
N GLN A 148 -18.89 1.41 -3.62
CA GLN A 148 -18.72 -0.04 -3.67
C GLN A 148 -20.01 -0.77 -4.05
N TYR A 149 -19.85 -1.88 -4.75
CA TYR A 149 -20.91 -2.77 -5.17
C TYR A 149 -20.34 -4.15 -5.44
N ASP A 150 -21.11 -5.21 -5.17
CA ASP A 150 -20.74 -6.60 -5.43
C ASP A 150 -19.29 -6.94 -5.07
N ILE A 151 -18.81 -6.47 -3.91
CA ILE A 151 -17.39 -6.41 -3.52
C ILE A 151 -16.68 -7.75 -3.75
N GLY A 152 -17.28 -8.84 -3.28
CA GLY A 152 -16.74 -10.19 -3.46
C GLY A 152 -16.63 -10.60 -4.93
N ARG A 153 -17.67 -10.35 -5.74
CA ARG A 153 -17.69 -10.68 -7.17
C ARG A 153 -16.60 -9.92 -7.93
N ILE A 154 -16.44 -8.63 -7.64
CA ILE A 154 -15.42 -7.78 -8.28
C ILE A 154 -14.01 -8.28 -7.95
N ALA A 155 -13.77 -8.66 -6.69
CA ALA A 155 -12.49 -9.24 -6.27
C ALA A 155 -12.19 -10.57 -6.98
N GLU A 156 -13.16 -11.48 -7.05
CA GLU A 156 -13.02 -12.74 -7.80
C GLU A 156 -12.79 -12.49 -9.29
N GLN A 157 -13.44 -11.47 -9.86
CA GLN A 157 -13.26 -11.08 -11.25
C GLN A 157 -11.84 -10.57 -11.52
N ALA A 158 -11.29 -9.72 -10.64
CA ALA A 158 -9.91 -9.25 -10.71
C ALA A 158 -8.92 -10.42 -10.58
N LYS A 159 -9.17 -11.35 -9.65
CA LYS A 159 -8.34 -12.56 -9.46
C LYS A 159 -8.37 -13.47 -10.69
N ALA A 160 -9.52 -13.61 -11.34
CA ALA A 160 -9.66 -14.41 -12.56
C ALA A 160 -8.92 -13.78 -13.76
N TRP A 161 -8.85 -12.44 -13.85
CA TRP A 161 -8.10 -11.74 -14.88
C TRP A 161 -6.59 -11.81 -14.67
N ASP A 162 -6.14 -11.73 -13.42
CA ASP A 162 -4.74 -11.87 -13.07
C ASP A 162 -4.54 -12.75 -11.81
N PRO A 163 -4.39 -14.07 -11.99
CA PRO A 163 -4.18 -14.98 -10.88
C PRO A 163 -2.75 -14.89 -10.30
N SER A 164 -1.85 -14.10 -10.89
CA SER A 164 -0.45 -14.00 -10.48
C SER A 164 -0.20 -12.97 -9.37
N ARG A 165 -1.24 -12.25 -8.93
CA ARG A 165 -1.20 -11.20 -7.91
C ARG A 165 -2.22 -11.46 -6.79
N LEU A 166 -2.01 -10.80 -5.67
CA LEU A 166 -2.97 -10.77 -4.57
C LEU A 166 -4.13 -9.83 -4.90
N VAL A 167 -5.28 -10.04 -4.28
CA VAL A 167 -6.43 -9.13 -4.36
C VAL A 167 -6.86 -8.70 -2.97
N ASN A 168 -6.90 -7.39 -2.74
CA ASN A 168 -7.56 -6.78 -1.58
C ASN A 168 -8.94 -6.31 -2.04
N ASN A 169 -9.99 -6.99 -1.57
CA ASN A 169 -11.34 -6.76 -2.07
C ASN A 169 -11.85 -5.35 -1.72
N GLN A 170 -11.38 -4.82 -0.60
CA GLN A 170 -11.76 -3.53 -0.04
C GLN A 170 -10.77 -3.15 1.06
N SER A 171 -10.07 -2.03 0.88
CA SER A 171 -9.23 -1.44 1.92
C SER A 171 -10.05 -0.59 2.90
N GLY A 172 -9.97 -0.88 4.21
CA GLY A 172 -10.76 -0.21 5.25
C GLY A 172 -12.14 -0.84 5.44
N LEU A 173 -12.18 -2.07 5.98
CA LEU A 173 -13.41 -2.81 6.26
C LEU A 173 -14.35 -2.09 7.24
N ASN A 174 -13.81 -1.37 8.22
CA ASN A 174 -14.58 -0.54 9.17
C ASN A 174 -15.34 0.62 8.53
N LEU A 175 -14.93 1.05 7.34
CA LEU A 175 -15.56 2.14 6.60
C LEU A 175 -16.39 1.63 5.41
N GLY A 176 -16.30 0.34 5.11
CA GLY A 176 -17.04 -0.34 4.04
C GLY A 176 -17.67 -1.64 4.52
N ALA A 177 -17.53 -2.67 3.71
CA ALA A 177 -17.97 -4.03 4.04
C ALA A 177 -17.00 -5.06 3.47
N ASP A 178 -16.91 -6.23 4.11
CA ASP A 178 -16.10 -7.33 3.60
C ASP A 178 -16.82 -8.04 2.45
N GLY A 179 -16.17 -8.15 1.31
CA GLY A 179 -16.64 -8.97 0.20
C GLY A 179 -16.47 -10.48 0.41
N HIS A 180 -15.78 -10.89 1.49
CA HIS A 180 -15.44 -12.28 1.82
C HIS A 180 -14.72 -13.03 0.67
N ALA A 181 -13.96 -12.29 -0.13
CA ALA A 181 -13.22 -12.77 -1.29
C ALA A 181 -11.80 -12.16 -1.34
N GLY A 182 -10.97 -12.63 -2.26
CA GLY A 182 -9.59 -12.18 -2.39
C GLY A 182 -8.65 -12.74 -1.31
N ASP A 183 -7.48 -12.15 -1.18
CA ASP A 183 -6.37 -12.69 -0.38
C ASP A 183 -6.15 -11.91 0.94
N LEU A 184 -6.72 -10.70 1.08
CA LEU A 184 -6.47 -9.79 2.20
C LEU A 184 -7.75 -9.48 3.00
N MET A 185 -7.57 -9.24 4.31
CA MET A 185 -8.51 -8.49 5.14
C MET A 185 -7.80 -7.23 5.64
N ASP A 186 -8.43 -6.08 5.46
CA ASP A 186 -7.78 -4.77 5.61
C ASP A 186 -8.59 -3.86 6.54
N GLU A 187 -7.94 -3.33 7.56
CA GLU A 187 -8.54 -2.40 8.52
C GLU A 187 -7.77 -1.08 8.55
N HIS A 188 -8.49 0.03 8.66
CA HIS A 188 -7.89 1.36 8.82
C HIS A 188 -7.95 1.79 10.28
N GLY A 189 -6.90 2.45 10.76
CA GLY A 189 -6.84 2.96 12.13
C GLY A 189 -6.06 4.26 12.23
N TYR A 190 -6.70 5.31 12.74
CA TYR A 190 -6.07 6.63 12.90
C TYR A 190 -6.14 7.11 14.36
N PRO A 191 -5.03 7.56 14.97
CA PRO A 191 -3.66 7.52 14.43
C PRO A 191 -2.98 6.15 14.55
N SER A 192 -3.51 5.28 15.41
CA SER A 192 -2.94 3.98 15.72
C SER A 192 -3.37 2.91 14.72
N PRO A 193 -2.47 2.02 14.28
CA PRO A 193 -2.81 0.97 13.32
C PRO A 193 -3.82 -0.01 13.91
N ALA A 194 -4.63 -0.60 13.05
CA ALA A 194 -5.66 -1.56 13.41
C ALA A 194 -5.58 -2.81 12.54
N LEU A 195 -6.13 -3.92 13.04
CA LEU A 195 -6.35 -5.14 12.28
C LEU A 195 -7.84 -5.46 12.28
N PRO A 196 -8.33 -6.17 11.25
CA PRO A 196 -9.71 -6.63 11.21
C PRO A 196 -10.08 -7.39 12.49
N PRO A 197 -11.22 -7.06 13.15
CA PRO A 197 -11.55 -7.60 14.46
C PRO A 197 -11.96 -9.08 14.44
N GLY A 198 -12.33 -9.62 13.28
CA GLY A 198 -12.72 -11.03 13.11
C GLY A 198 -11.94 -11.72 11.99
N PRO A 199 -10.67 -12.13 12.23
CA PRO A 199 -9.89 -12.89 11.25
C PRO A 199 -10.60 -14.19 10.84
N ASP A 200 -10.64 -14.49 9.55
CA ASP A 200 -11.27 -15.72 9.03
C ASP A 200 -10.32 -16.94 9.02
N GLY A 201 -9.06 -16.74 9.43
CA GLY A 201 -8.03 -17.78 9.45
C GLY A 201 -7.50 -18.20 8.07
N LYS A 202 -7.89 -17.49 7.00
CA LYS A 202 -7.53 -17.82 5.61
C LYS A 202 -6.80 -16.68 4.90
N ARG A 203 -7.29 -15.45 5.04
CA ARG A 203 -6.73 -14.27 4.38
C ARG A 203 -5.67 -13.59 5.25
N ALA A 204 -4.73 -12.93 4.61
CA ALA A 204 -3.69 -12.18 5.31
C ALA A 204 -4.28 -10.87 5.88
N LEU A 205 -4.01 -10.61 7.16
CA LEU A 205 -4.47 -9.40 7.83
C LEU A 205 -3.50 -8.24 7.58
N VAL A 206 -4.00 -7.06 7.26
CA VAL A 206 -3.19 -5.84 7.08
C VAL A 206 -3.83 -4.63 7.75
N SER A 207 -3.01 -3.66 8.15
CA SER A 207 -3.45 -2.29 8.45
C SER A 207 -3.30 -1.46 7.18
N GLY A 208 -4.38 -1.30 6.41
CA GLY A 208 -4.29 -0.69 5.08
C GLY A 208 -4.12 0.81 5.09
N GLU A 209 -4.35 1.45 6.24
CA GLU A 209 -4.02 2.85 6.54
C GLU A 209 -3.84 3.05 8.06
N TYR A 210 -2.81 3.82 8.42
CA TYR A 210 -2.63 4.35 9.77
C TYR A 210 -1.73 5.59 9.79
N GLY A 211 -1.59 6.25 10.94
CA GLY A 211 -0.71 7.40 11.09
C GLY A 211 -1.48 8.71 11.13
N GLY A 212 -1.26 9.61 10.16
CA GLY A 212 -1.90 10.92 10.22
C GLY A 212 -1.20 11.94 11.13
N LEU A 213 0.09 11.75 11.42
CA LEU A 213 0.88 12.69 12.23
C LEU A 213 1.19 13.95 11.41
N GLY A 214 0.39 14.99 11.60
CA GLY A 214 0.50 16.26 10.90
C GLY A 214 1.61 17.13 11.47
N LEU A 215 2.62 17.40 10.65
CA LEU A 215 3.69 18.33 10.97
C LEU A 215 3.74 19.43 9.91
N ALA A 216 3.27 20.62 10.29
CA ALA A 216 3.33 21.81 9.45
C ALA A 216 4.77 22.33 9.37
N VAL A 217 5.26 22.56 8.15
CA VAL A 217 6.56 23.21 7.91
C VAL A 217 6.32 24.58 7.27
N PRO A 218 6.65 25.70 7.95
CA PRO A 218 6.40 27.04 7.43
C PRO A 218 7.00 27.26 6.03
N GLY A 219 6.18 27.76 5.11
CA GLY A 219 6.59 28.04 3.72
C GLY A 219 6.54 26.84 2.76
N HIS A 220 6.15 25.65 3.25
CA HIS A 220 6.14 24.42 2.45
C HIS A 220 4.77 23.73 2.35
N ALA A 221 3.71 24.37 2.87
CA ALA A 221 2.35 23.84 2.85
C ALA A 221 1.49 24.49 1.74
N TRP A 222 0.44 23.80 1.33
CA TRP A 222 -0.62 24.38 0.52
C TRP A 222 -1.41 25.42 1.32
N LEU A 223 -2.18 26.27 0.63
CA LEU A 223 -2.89 27.41 1.23
C LEU A 223 -3.98 27.01 2.23
N VAL A 224 -4.54 25.79 2.10
CA VAL A 224 -5.54 25.22 3.01
C VAL A 224 -4.87 24.13 3.84
N GLN A 225 -5.16 24.05 5.13
CA GLN A 225 -4.48 23.17 6.09
C GLN A 225 -5.48 22.31 6.88
N GLN A 226 -5.21 21.01 6.99
CA GLN A 226 -5.91 19.99 7.78
C GLN A 226 -4.92 18.90 8.25
N SER A 227 -5.18 18.32 9.42
CA SER A 227 -4.30 17.33 10.07
C SER A 227 -5.15 16.42 10.93
N TYR A 228 -4.79 15.13 11.02
CA TYR A 228 -5.48 14.19 11.91
C TYR A 228 -5.01 14.33 13.35
N VAL A 229 -3.69 14.54 13.56
CA VAL A 229 -3.07 14.83 14.86
C VAL A 229 -1.89 15.77 14.64
N ASP A 230 -1.91 16.95 15.26
CA ASP A 230 -0.77 17.87 15.23
C ASP A 230 0.33 17.42 16.20
N VAL A 231 1.58 17.53 15.76
CA VAL A 231 2.76 17.07 16.51
C VAL A 231 3.82 18.17 16.66
N ASP A 232 4.63 18.07 17.70
CA ASP A 232 5.77 18.96 17.94
C ASP A 232 6.92 18.58 16.98
N PRO A 233 7.47 19.54 16.20
CA PRO A 233 8.67 19.30 15.39
C PRO A 233 9.83 18.63 16.14
N ALA A 234 9.98 18.92 17.45
CA ALA A 234 11.04 18.37 18.28
C ALA A 234 10.85 16.87 18.59
N THR A 235 9.61 16.37 18.61
CA THR A 235 9.28 14.98 18.95
C THR A 235 8.79 14.16 17.77
N TYR A 236 8.59 14.77 16.59
CA TYR A 236 7.96 14.12 15.44
C TYR A 236 8.52 12.73 15.09
N THR A 237 9.85 12.56 15.11
CA THR A 237 10.45 11.25 14.85
C THR A 237 10.12 10.24 15.96
N ASP A 238 10.10 10.67 17.21
CA ASP A 238 9.75 9.80 18.35
C ASP A 238 8.28 9.39 18.30
N ASP A 239 7.40 10.31 17.92
CA ASP A 239 5.96 10.06 17.73
C ASP A 239 5.73 9.08 16.56
N TYR A 240 6.45 9.26 15.45
CA TYR A 240 6.44 8.31 14.33
C TYR A 240 6.88 6.90 14.77
N LEU A 241 8.00 6.82 15.50
CA LEU A 241 8.54 5.54 15.98
C LEU A 241 7.59 4.86 16.98
N THR A 242 6.88 5.64 17.80
CA THR A 242 5.84 5.11 18.69
C THR A 242 4.72 4.44 17.90
N LYS A 243 4.26 5.05 16.80
CA LYS A 243 3.26 4.42 15.92
C LYS A 243 3.82 3.18 15.21
N LEU A 244 5.10 3.18 14.88
CA LEU A 244 5.75 2.00 14.29
C LEU A 244 5.88 0.83 15.28
N ASP A 245 6.07 1.11 16.57
CA ASP A 245 6.06 0.08 17.62
C ASP A 245 4.67 -0.53 17.81
N GLU A 246 3.61 0.25 17.62
CA GLU A 246 2.23 -0.29 17.58
C GLU A 246 2.04 -1.24 16.39
N VAL A 247 2.59 -0.91 15.20
CA VAL A 247 2.61 -1.85 14.06
C VAL A 247 3.37 -3.13 14.42
N ARG A 248 4.52 -3.02 15.09
CA ARG A 248 5.29 -4.18 15.56
C ARG A 248 4.47 -5.06 16.49
N ALA A 249 3.66 -4.49 17.38
CA ALA A 249 2.78 -5.26 18.26
C ALA A 249 1.69 -6.04 17.47
N LEU A 250 1.19 -5.48 16.36
CA LEU A 250 0.22 -6.16 15.49
C LEU A 250 0.82 -7.35 14.72
N VAL A 251 2.14 -7.38 14.50
CA VAL A 251 2.81 -8.53 13.87
C VAL A 251 2.55 -9.82 14.63
N CYS A 252 2.59 -9.77 15.97
CA CYS A 252 2.30 -10.93 16.83
C CYS A 252 0.84 -11.36 16.83
N ARG A 253 -0.04 -10.54 16.26
CA ARG A 253 -1.47 -10.85 16.06
C ARG A 253 -1.77 -11.29 14.62
N GLY A 254 -0.73 -11.55 13.82
CA GLY A 254 -0.87 -12.05 12.44
C GLY A 254 -0.82 -10.97 11.36
N SER A 255 -0.44 -9.73 11.68
CA SER A 255 -0.29 -8.67 10.66
C SER A 255 0.75 -9.03 9.60
N ASN A 256 0.41 -8.78 8.34
CA ASN A 256 1.23 -9.01 7.15
C ASN A 256 1.74 -7.72 6.51
N GLY A 257 1.22 -6.57 6.93
CA GLY A 257 1.62 -5.29 6.37
C GLY A 257 0.94 -4.13 7.05
N ALA A 258 1.50 -2.95 6.82
CA ALA A 258 0.96 -1.70 7.29
C ALA A 258 1.26 -0.60 6.26
N VAL A 259 0.31 0.31 6.08
CA VAL A 259 0.44 1.45 5.16
C VAL A 259 0.36 2.74 5.98
N TYR A 260 1.47 3.46 6.08
CA TYR A 260 1.48 4.76 6.74
C TYR A 260 0.95 5.85 5.80
N THR A 261 -0.03 6.62 6.24
CA THR A 261 -0.51 7.82 5.54
C THR A 261 0.31 9.02 6.00
N GLN A 262 1.24 9.55 5.20
CA GLN A 262 1.54 9.26 3.76
C GLN A 262 2.97 9.70 3.35
N ILE A 263 3.39 9.47 2.10
CA ILE A 263 4.77 9.84 1.66
C ILE A 263 4.99 11.35 1.56
N THR A 264 4.00 12.12 1.09
CA THR A 264 4.09 13.57 0.84
C THR A 264 2.85 14.25 1.37
N ASP A 265 2.98 15.48 1.87
CA ASP A 265 1.80 16.30 2.14
C ASP A 265 1.01 16.49 0.84
N VAL A 266 -0.31 16.54 0.96
CA VAL A 266 -1.21 16.76 -0.17
C VAL A 266 -2.23 17.81 0.21
N GLU A 267 -2.16 18.97 -0.45
CA GLU A 267 -3.09 20.07 -0.22
C GLU A 267 -3.33 20.34 1.28
N GLY A 268 -4.53 20.04 1.77
CA GLY A 268 -4.90 20.16 3.18
C GLY A 268 -4.04 19.31 4.11
N GLU A 269 -3.70 18.09 3.73
CA GLU A 269 -3.15 17.07 4.62
C GLU A 269 -1.64 17.24 4.85
N LEU A 270 -1.27 17.51 6.12
CA LEU A 270 0.12 17.78 6.54
C LEU A 270 0.85 16.57 7.17
N ASN A 271 0.29 15.37 6.98
CA ASN A 271 0.80 14.10 7.53
C ASN A 271 1.76 13.35 6.61
N GLY A 272 2.26 14.01 5.56
CA GLY A 272 3.30 13.47 4.71
C GLY A 272 4.67 13.46 5.38
N LEU A 273 5.47 12.44 5.08
CA LEU A 273 6.88 12.40 5.50
C LEU A 273 7.72 13.45 4.76
N LEU A 274 7.36 13.78 3.52
CA LEU A 274 7.86 14.92 2.75
C LEU A 274 6.85 16.07 2.77
N THR A 275 7.34 17.31 2.71
CA THR A 275 6.49 18.47 2.48
C THR A 275 5.83 18.45 1.09
N TYR A 276 4.80 19.26 0.91
CA TYR A 276 4.03 19.34 -0.33
C TYR A 276 4.93 19.60 -1.55
N ASP A 277 5.92 20.47 -1.40
CA ASP A 277 6.91 20.81 -2.43
C ASP A 277 8.12 19.84 -2.53
N ARG A 278 8.11 18.74 -1.77
CA ARG A 278 9.18 17.72 -1.66
C ARG A 278 10.54 18.28 -1.20
N ARG A 279 10.61 19.50 -0.66
CA ARG A 279 11.89 20.11 -0.26
C ARG A 279 12.38 19.68 1.11
N VAL A 280 11.48 19.34 2.02
CA VAL A 280 11.82 18.95 3.39
C VAL A 280 11.34 17.54 3.65
N LEU A 281 12.28 16.66 3.97
CA LEU A 281 11.97 15.35 4.56
C LEU A 281 11.94 15.52 6.07
N LYS A 282 10.75 15.37 6.66
CA LYS A 282 10.43 15.76 8.02
C LYS A 282 11.09 14.92 9.12
N PRO A 283 11.15 13.57 9.04
CA PRO A 283 11.73 12.78 10.12
C PRO A 283 13.26 12.65 10.02
N ASP A 284 13.89 12.20 11.10
CA ASP A 284 15.25 11.67 11.05
C ASP A 284 15.29 10.37 10.21
N VAL A 285 15.84 10.48 9.00
CA VAL A 285 15.91 9.41 8.02
C VAL A 285 16.66 8.19 8.54
N ALA A 286 17.76 8.38 9.27
CA ALA A 286 18.59 7.28 9.73
C ALA A 286 17.84 6.45 10.78
N ARG A 287 17.16 7.13 11.72
CA ARG A 287 16.36 6.49 12.76
C ARG A 287 15.17 5.75 12.18
N VAL A 288 14.40 6.39 11.30
CA VAL A 288 13.22 5.79 10.65
C VAL A 288 13.63 4.59 9.79
N ARG A 289 14.69 4.73 8.98
CA ARG A 289 15.18 3.64 8.14
C ARG A 289 15.60 2.43 8.95
N ALA A 290 16.39 2.64 10.01
CA ALA A 290 16.83 1.55 10.89
C ALA A 290 15.64 0.83 11.53
N ALA A 291 14.61 1.58 11.94
CA ALA A 291 13.41 1.02 12.53
C ALA A 291 12.59 0.20 11.53
N HIS A 292 12.38 0.69 10.31
CA HIS A 292 11.70 -0.07 9.24
C HIS A 292 12.46 -1.33 8.83
N GLU A 293 13.77 -1.22 8.58
CA GLU A 293 14.60 -2.39 8.22
C GLU A 293 14.58 -3.44 9.34
N SER A 294 14.55 -3.01 10.60
CA SER A 294 14.39 -3.88 11.75
C SER A 294 13.02 -4.57 11.78
N LEU A 295 11.93 -3.80 11.65
CA LEU A 295 10.56 -4.32 11.64
C LEU A 295 10.38 -5.33 10.50
N ILE A 296 10.73 -4.96 9.27
CA ILE A 296 10.55 -5.80 8.08
C ILE A 296 11.33 -7.11 8.25
N ARG A 297 12.59 -7.06 8.67
CA ARG A 297 13.41 -8.26 8.88
C ARG A 297 12.83 -9.19 9.94
N ASP A 298 12.34 -8.63 11.03
CA ASP A 298 11.81 -9.42 12.15
C ASP A 298 10.42 -9.99 11.86
N ALA A 299 9.56 -9.21 11.18
CA ALA A 299 8.21 -9.59 10.79
C ALA A 299 8.17 -10.55 9.59
N SER A 300 9.19 -10.54 8.72
CA SER A 300 9.29 -11.44 7.56
C SER A 300 9.82 -12.84 7.89
N ARG A 301 9.98 -13.18 9.17
CA ARG A 301 10.35 -14.54 9.59
C ARG A 301 9.10 -15.43 9.59
N ALA A 302 9.28 -16.74 9.40
CA ALA A 302 8.20 -17.72 9.57
C ALA A 302 7.54 -17.61 10.95
N ARG A 303 8.37 -17.42 11.98
CA ARG A 303 7.95 -16.99 13.32
C ARG A 303 8.50 -15.59 13.58
N PRO A 304 7.66 -14.54 13.58
CA PRO A 304 8.13 -13.20 13.83
C PRO A 304 8.88 -13.07 15.16
N ALA A 305 9.98 -12.32 15.15
CA ALA A 305 10.79 -12.17 16.36
C ALA A 305 10.04 -11.37 17.45
N GLY A 306 10.19 -11.78 18.71
CA GLY A 306 9.54 -11.12 19.84
C GLY A 306 8.09 -11.51 20.09
N CYS A 307 7.51 -12.37 19.24
CA CYS A 307 6.17 -12.90 19.47
C CYS A 307 6.21 -14.15 20.35
N PRO A 308 5.26 -14.32 21.28
CA PRO A 308 5.16 -15.53 22.07
C PRO A 308 4.96 -16.73 21.14
N ALA A 309 5.48 -17.90 21.55
CA ALA A 309 5.16 -19.14 20.85
C ALA A 309 3.63 -19.29 20.83
N ALA A 310 3.07 -19.65 19.67
CA ALA A 310 1.67 -20.01 19.58
C ALA A 310 1.37 -21.00 20.72
N GLN A 311 0.42 -20.67 21.59
CA GLN A 311 -0.04 -21.62 22.59
C GLN A 311 -0.60 -22.80 21.79
N GLY A 312 0.19 -23.85 21.69
CA GLY A 312 -0.24 -25.07 21.02
C GLY A 312 -1.48 -25.57 21.75
N ASP A 313 -2.48 -25.98 20.97
CA ASP A 313 -3.59 -26.80 21.45
C ASP A 313 -3.04 -27.90 22.36
N THR A 314 -3.16 -27.68 23.67
CA THR A 314 -3.21 -28.78 24.61
C THR A 314 -4.53 -29.48 24.34
N ARG A 315 -4.41 -30.57 23.57
CA ARG A 315 -5.34 -31.69 23.36
C ARG A 315 -6.66 -31.66 24.13
#